data_AF-A0AAV5RIV2-F1
#
_entry.id   AF-A0AAV5RIV2-F1
#
_cell.length_a   1.000
_cell.length_b   1.000
_cell.length_c   1.000
_cell.angle_alpha   90.00
_cell.angle_beta   90.00
_cell.angle_gamma   90.00
#
_symmetry.space_group_name_H-M   'P 1'
#
loop_
_entity.id
_entity.type
_entity.pdbx_description
1 polymer ?
#
loop_
_entity_poly.entity_id
_entity_poly.type
_entity_poly.pdbx_seq_one_letter_code
_entity_poly.pdbx_strand_id
1 'polypeptide(L)'
;MYDDKSFFPTLEDIQNPLPPSELERLLEEYQNESPNVSIQTKFNLAWGLIKCNATSEQKKGLDLLIKIYAEAPGRRRECLFYLALGSFKLGDYTASRGYCNALLKLEPENVQIAELKTQIEKKLNKEGLMGMAIVGGAAAAVGITATLLGVFLGNRRR
;
A
#
# COMPACT_ATOMS: atom_id res chain seq x y z
N MET A 1 18.46 22.65 15.34
CA MET A 1 17.14 23.30 15.18
C MET A 1 16.70 23.16 13.74
N TYR A 2 16.06 22.03 13.44
CA TYR A 2 15.09 21.78 12.37
C TYR A 2 14.42 20.46 12.82
N ASP A 3 13.69 20.54 13.93
CA ASP A 3 12.72 19.51 14.33
C ASP A 3 11.46 19.80 13.53
N ASP A 4 11.57 19.58 12.22
CA ASP A 4 10.40 19.49 11.35
C ASP A 4 10.05 18.01 11.34
N LYS A 5 9.20 17.61 12.30
CA LYS A 5 8.34 16.45 12.12
C LYS A 5 7.46 16.76 10.93
N SER A 6 8.03 16.59 9.74
CA SER A 6 7.34 16.62 8.46
C SER A 6 6.07 15.80 8.64
N PHE A 7 4.93 16.49 8.67
CA PHE A 7 3.61 15.91 8.87
C PHE A 7 3.28 15.09 7.62
N PHE A 8 3.92 13.94 7.50
CA PHE A 8 3.68 13.01 6.44
C PHE A 8 2.32 12.35 6.68
N PRO A 9 1.45 12.31 5.67
CA PRO A 9 0.14 11.69 5.84
C PRO A 9 0.28 10.22 6.26
N THR A 10 -0.64 9.79 7.09
CA THR A 10 -0.71 8.43 7.62
C THR A 10 -1.46 7.49 6.68
N LEU A 11 -1.43 6.19 6.98
CA LEU A 11 -2.31 5.20 6.34
C LEU A 11 -3.80 5.47 6.60
N GLU A 12 -4.15 6.24 7.64
CA GLU A 12 -5.53 6.64 7.89
C GLU A 12 -5.95 7.79 6.97
N ASP A 13 -5.08 8.79 6.79
CA ASP A 13 -5.35 9.95 5.93
C ASP A 13 -5.64 9.57 4.49
N ILE A 14 -4.98 8.52 4.00
CA ILE A 14 -5.21 8.01 2.65
C ILE A 14 -6.55 7.30 2.49
N GLN A 15 -7.15 6.76 3.56
CA GLN A 15 -8.43 6.06 3.50
C GLN A 15 -9.63 7.01 3.43
N ASN A 16 -9.45 8.27 3.82
CA ASN A 16 -10.51 9.27 3.90
C ASN A 16 -10.56 10.14 2.64
N PRO A 17 -11.51 9.94 1.70
CA PRO A 17 -11.58 10.74 0.48
C PRO A 17 -11.83 12.23 0.77
N LEU A 18 -11.39 13.10 -0.13
CA LEU A 18 -11.72 14.52 -0.07
C LEU A 18 -13.22 14.73 -0.40
N PRO A 19 -13.86 15.79 0.12
CA PRO A 19 -15.15 16.24 -0.37
C PRO A 19 -15.13 16.48 -1.88
N PRO A 20 -16.22 16.19 -2.62
CA PRO A 20 -16.25 16.40 -4.07
C PRO A 20 -15.87 17.81 -4.50
N SER A 21 -16.34 18.83 -3.78
CA SER A 21 -16.02 20.24 -4.05
C SER A 21 -14.54 20.57 -3.91
N GLU A 22 -13.82 19.89 -3.01
CA GLU A 22 -12.38 20.09 -2.86
C GLU A 22 -11.61 19.45 -4.01
N LEU A 23 -12.03 18.26 -4.46
CA LEU A 23 -11.44 17.62 -5.64
C LEU A 23 -11.70 18.43 -6.91
N GLU A 24 -12.90 18.98 -7.07
CA GLU A 24 -13.26 19.88 -8.18
C GLU A 24 -12.36 21.11 -8.19
N ARG A 25 -12.14 21.75 -7.04
CA ARG A 25 -11.22 22.89 -6.92
C ARG A 25 -9.80 22.55 -7.38
N LEU A 26 -9.29 21.37 -7.03
CA LEU A 26 -7.96 20.92 -7.46
C LEU A 26 -7.88 20.67 -8.98
N LEU A 27 -8.97 20.15 -9.57
CA LEU A 27 -9.06 19.94 -11.01
C LEU A 27 -9.12 21.28 -11.76
N GLU A 28 -9.91 22.24 -11.27
CA GLU A 28 -9.98 23.60 -11.83
C GLU A 28 -8.62 24.29 -11.76
N GLU A 29 -7.94 24.23 -10.61
CA GLU A 29 -6.59 24.79 -10.44
C GLU A 29 -5.60 24.20 -11.45
N TYR A 30 -5.62 22.88 -11.63
CA TYR A 30 -4.80 22.20 -12.63
C TYR A 30 -5.13 22.65 -14.07
N GLN A 31 -6.41 22.80 -14.41
CA GLN A 31 -6.83 23.26 -15.73
C GLN A 31 -6.43 24.70 -16.01
N ASN A 32 -6.53 25.58 -15.01
CA ASN A 32 -6.19 27.00 -15.12
C ASN A 32 -4.69 27.25 -15.34
N GLU A 33 -3.82 26.37 -14.84
CA GLU A 33 -2.37 26.47 -15.08
C GLU A 33 -1.91 25.79 -16.39
N SER A 34 -2.81 25.11 -17.11
CA SER A 34 -2.48 24.44 -18.37
C SER A 34 -2.06 25.44 -19.47
N PRO A 35 -1.03 25.16 -20.28
CA PRO A 35 -0.29 23.90 -20.39
C PRO A 35 0.89 23.74 -19.41
N ASN A 36 1.29 24.81 -18.71
CA ASN A 36 2.50 24.83 -17.87
C ASN A 36 2.15 24.69 -16.39
N VAL A 37 1.51 23.58 -16.03
CA VAL A 37 1.07 23.30 -14.67
C VAL A 37 2.26 23.17 -13.72
N SER A 38 2.21 23.88 -12.61
CA SER A 38 3.25 23.85 -11.58
C SER A 38 3.37 22.49 -10.91
N ILE A 39 4.58 22.17 -10.41
CA ILE A 39 4.81 20.91 -9.69
C ILE A 39 3.90 20.79 -8.46
N GLN A 40 3.66 21.89 -7.74
CA GLN A 40 2.79 21.87 -6.56
C GLN A 40 1.34 21.55 -6.92
N THR A 41 0.81 22.15 -7.98
CA THR A 41 -0.56 21.92 -8.44
C THR A 41 -0.74 20.48 -8.94
N LYS A 42 0.24 19.94 -9.68
CA LYS A 42 0.27 18.51 -10.04
C LYS A 42 0.26 17.64 -8.78
N PHE A 43 1.06 17.97 -7.77
CA PHE A 43 1.18 17.19 -6.54
C PHE A 43 -0.12 17.18 -5.73
N ASN A 44 -0.74 18.35 -5.55
CA ASN A 44 -2.01 18.50 -4.84
C ASN A 44 -3.12 17.67 -5.50
N LEU A 45 -3.24 17.78 -6.83
CA LEU A 45 -4.22 16.99 -7.58
C LEU A 45 -3.93 15.49 -7.46
N ALA A 46 -2.66 15.09 -7.61
CA ALA A 46 -2.27 13.69 -7.49
C ALA A 46 -2.66 13.08 -6.14
N TRP A 47 -2.45 13.83 -5.05
CA TRP A 47 -2.85 13.40 -3.72
C TRP A 47 -4.36 13.29 -3.56
N GLY A 48 -5.12 14.27 -4.06
CA GLY A 48 -6.59 14.20 -4.09
C GLY A 48 -7.11 12.97 -4.82
N LEU A 49 -6.56 12.69 -6.00
CA LEU A 49 -6.90 11.53 -6.83
C LEU A 49 -6.58 10.19 -6.16
N ILE A 50 -5.42 10.09 -5.49
CA ILE A 50 -5.04 8.90 -4.72
C ILE A 50 -6.03 8.62 -3.59
N LYS A 51 -6.58 9.65 -2.95
CA LYS A 51 -7.54 9.46 -1.86
C LYS A 51 -8.93 9.00 -2.33
N CYS A 52 -9.27 9.15 -3.61
CA CYS A 52 -10.53 8.66 -4.18
C CYS A 52 -10.71 7.14 -4.01
N ASN A 53 -11.96 6.68 -3.99
CA ASN A 53 -12.26 5.23 -3.91
C ASN A 53 -12.15 4.53 -5.28
N ALA A 54 -12.26 5.28 -6.38
CA ALA A 54 -12.17 4.74 -7.73
C ALA A 54 -10.71 4.41 -8.09
N THR A 55 -10.45 3.15 -8.42
CA THR A 55 -9.13 2.64 -8.86
C THR A 55 -8.58 3.41 -10.06
N SER A 56 -9.45 3.87 -10.98
CA SER A 56 -9.05 4.68 -12.13
C SER A 56 -8.44 6.02 -11.72
N GLU A 57 -9.02 6.70 -10.73
CA GLU A 57 -8.51 7.98 -10.23
C GLU A 57 -7.22 7.76 -9.44
N GLN A 58 -7.16 6.73 -8.60
CA GLN A 58 -5.94 6.37 -7.87
C GLN A 58 -4.74 6.15 -8.81
N LYS A 59 -4.95 5.43 -9.92
CA LYS A 59 -3.92 5.21 -10.94
C LYS A 59 -3.48 6.51 -11.60
N LYS A 60 -4.41 7.39 -11.99
CA LYS A 60 -4.06 8.71 -12.53
C LYS A 60 -3.23 9.54 -11.54
N GLY A 61 -3.57 9.49 -10.26
CA GLY A 61 -2.81 10.16 -9.20
C GLY A 61 -1.37 9.61 -9.08
N LEU A 62 -1.21 8.28 -9.09
CA LEU A 62 0.11 7.64 -9.14
C LEU A 62 0.91 8.05 -10.38
N ASP A 63 0.30 8.07 -11.55
CA ASP A 63 0.94 8.49 -12.80
C ASP A 63 1.43 9.95 -12.73
N LEU A 64 0.65 10.85 -12.10
CA LEU A 64 1.10 12.21 -11.84
C LEU A 64 2.31 12.25 -10.91
N LEU A 65 2.31 11.48 -9.81
CA LEU A 65 3.45 11.42 -8.90
C LEU A 65 4.72 10.87 -9.57
N ILE A 66 4.59 9.88 -10.45
CA ILE A 66 5.72 9.33 -11.21
C ILE A 66 6.31 10.40 -12.14
N LYS A 67 5.46 11.19 -12.81
CA LYS A 67 5.92 12.32 -13.64
C LYS A 67 6.65 13.37 -12.81
N ILE A 68 6.09 13.76 -11.66
CA ILE A 68 6.73 14.71 -10.75
C ILE A 68 8.08 14.17 -10.25
N TYR A 69 8.17 12.89 -9.91
CA TYR A 69 9.41 12.24 -9.47
C TYR A 69 10.53 12.34 -10.54
N ALA A 70 10.17 12.22 -11.82
CA ALA A 70 11.09 12.36 -12.93
C ALA A 70 11.49 13.83 -13.18
N GLU A 71 10.52 14.75 -13.14
CA GLU A 71 10.70 16.18 -13.42
C GLU A 71 11.41 16.94 -12.29
N ALA A 72 11.24 16.54 -11.03
CA ALA A 72 11.64 17.31 -9.85
C ALA A 72 12.55 16.50 -8.89
N PRO A 73 13.87 16.41 -9.17
CA PRO A 73 14.82 15.68 -8.32
C PRO A 73 14.77 16.09 -6.84
N GLY A 74 14.54 17.37 -6.55
CA GLY A 74 14.44 17.91 -5.19
C GLY A 74 13.24 17.41 -4.39
N ARG A 75 12.18 16.91 -5.05
CA ARG A 75 10.97 16.37 -4.40
C ARG A 75 10.91 14.85 -4.38
N ARG A 76 11.95 14.14 -4.84
CA ARG A 76 11.93 12.66 -4.94
C ARG A 76 11.61 11.97 -3.63
N ARG A 77 12.11 12.48 -2.50
CA ARG A 77 11.81 11.92 -1.18
C ARG A 77 10.30 11.99 -0.89
N GLU A 78 9.71 13.16 -1.06
CA GLU A 78 8.27 13.37 -0.89
C GLU A 78 7.46 12.50 -1.87
N CYS A 79 7.84 12.46 -3.15
CA CYS A 79 7.18 11.61 -4.14
C CYS A 79 7.22 10.12 -3.78
N LEU A 80 8.39 9.59 -3.36
CA LEU A 80 8.50 8.18 -2.97
C LEU A 80 7.56 7.85 -1.79
N PHE A 81 7.40 8.79 -0.85
CA PHE A 81 6.51 8.58 0.29
C PHE A 81 5.06 8.47 -0.16
N TYR A 82 4.59 9.40 -0.99
CA TYR A 82 3.23 9.39 -1.50
C TYR A 82 2.97 8.26 -2.49
N LEU A 83 3.98 7.84 -3.27
CA LEU A 83 3.92 6.64 -4.11
C LEU A 83 3.77 5.37 -3.27
N ALA A 84 4.47 5.27 -2.13
CA ALA A 84 4.30 4.15 -1.20
C ALA A 84 2.88 4.06 -0.66
N LEU A 85 2.32 5.18 -0.20
CA LEU A 85 0.94 5.24 0.29
C LEU A 85 -0.07 4.95 -0.82
N GLY A 86 0.04 5.61 -1.98
CA GLY A 86 -0.88 5.42 -3.09
C GLY A 86 -0.91 3.98 -3.59
N SER A 87 0.26 3.35 -3.70
CA SER A 87 0.36 1.94 -4.10
C SER A 87 -0.24 1.01 -3.04
N PHE A 88 -0.07 1.34 -1.75
CA PHE A 88 -0.73 0.59 -0.67
C PHE A 88 -2.25 0.65 -0.77
N LYS A 89 -2.83 1.83 -1.01
CA LYS A 89 -4.29 1.98 -1.15
C LYS A 89 -4.82 1.23 -2.39
N LEU A 90 -4.04 1.19 -3.47
CA LEU A 90 -4.37 0.43 -4.68
C LEU A 90 -4.29 -1.10 -4.49
N GLY A 91 -3.70 -1.57 -3.38
CA GLY A 91 -3.41 -2.98 -3.14
C GLY A 91 -2.11 -3.47 -3.78
N ASP A 92 -1.32 -2.60 -4.40
CA ASP A 92 0.02 -2.96 -4.89
C ASP A 92 1.06 -2.83 -3.77
N TYR A 93 1.01 -3.78 -2.84
CA TYR A 93 1.92 -3.83 -1.70
C TYR A 93 3.38 -4.10 -2.12
N THR A 94 3.59 -4.70 -3.29
CA THR A 94 4.94 -4.97 -3.80
C THR A 94 5.62 -3.67 -4.22
N ALA A 95 4.94 -2.85 -5.02
CA ALA A 95 5.44 -1.52 -5.39
C ALA A 95 5.57 -0.63 -4.15
N SER A 96 4.56 -0.65 -3.26
CA SER A 96 4.58 0.11 -2.00
C SER A 96 5.84 -0.19 -1.16
N ARG A 97 6.15 -1.47 -0.94
CA ARG A 97 7.37 -1.90 -0.24
C ARG A 97 8.64 -1.45 -0.99
N GLY A 98 8.63 -1.52 -2.32
CA GLY A 98 9.73 -1.04 -3.17
C GLY A 98 10.04 0.44 -2.93
N TYR A 99 9.03 1.30 -2.87
CA TYR A 99 9.19 2.73 -2.59
C TYR A 99 9.69 2.98 -1.15
N CYS A 100 9.19 2.27 -0.14
CA CYS A 100 9.72 2.36 1.21
C CYS A 100 11.21 1.96 1.28
N ASN A 101 11.60 0.89 0.59
CA ASN A 101 13.02 0.49 0.53
C ASN A 101 13.88 1.56 -0.16
N ALA A 102 13.38 2.19 -1.22
CA ALA A 102 14.09 3.29 -1.88
C ALA A 102 14.28 4.50 -0.94
N LEU A 103 13.26 4.83 -0.15
CA LEU A 103 13.36 5.87 0.88
C LEU A 103 14.35 5.54 1.98
N LEU A 104 14.31 4.32 2.52
CA LEU A 104 15.21 3.89 3.58
C LEU A 104 16.68 3.81 3.13
N LYS A 105 16.95 3.67 1.83
CA LYS A 105 18.33 3.84 1.30
C LYS A 105 18.83 5.28 1.41
N LEU A 106 17.93 6.25 1.34
CA LEU A 106 18.26 7.68 1.47
C LEU A 106 18.26 8.13 2.93
N GLU A 107 17.35 7.56 3.75
CA GLU A 107 17.17 7.90 5.15
C GLU A 107 17.07 6.62 6.02
N PRO A 108 18.20 5.94 6.29
CA PRO A 108 18.20 4.64 6.96
C PRO A 108 17.60 4.67 8.37
N GLU A 109 17.78 5.78 9.09
CA GLU A 109 17.33 5.98 10.46
C GLU A 109 15.87 6.47 10.55
N ASN A 110 15.15 6.54 9.43
CA ASN A 110 13.77 7.04 9.42
C ASN A 110 12.79 5.97 9.93
N VAL A 111 12.52 6.03 11.23
CA VAL A 111 11.61 5.12 11.95
C VAL A 111 10.19 5.12 11.36
N GLN A 112 9.69 6.27 10.88
CA GLN A 112 8.35 6.35 10.31
C GLN A 112 8.22 5.52 9.03
N ILE A 113 9.23 5.55 8.16
CA ILE A 113 9.25 4.75 6.92
C ILE A 113 9.43 3.26 7.23
N ALA A 114 10.27 2.94 8.22
CA ALA A 114 10.46 1.56 8.66
C ALA A 114 9.16 0.95 9.23
N GLU A 115 8.39 1.72 10.00
CA GLU A 115 7.10 1.28 10.52
C GLU A 115 6.06 1.13 9.41
N LEU A 116 5.97 2.09 8.47
CA LEU A 116 5.11 1.98 7.30
C LEU A 116 5.43 0.72 6.49
N LYS A 117 6.72 0.46 6.22
CA LYS A 117 7.17 -0.75 5.53
C LYS A 117 6.73 -2.02 6.27
N THR A 118 6.87 -2.05 7.58
CA THR A 118 6.45 -3.20 8.42
C THR A 118 4.94 -3.45 8.30
N GLN A 119 4.13 -2.39 8.27
CA GLN A 119 2.68 -2.51 8.05
C GLN A 119 2.34 -3.04 6.65
N ILE A 120 3.05 -2.59 5.62
CA ILE A 120 2.91 -3.08 4.24
C ILE A 120 3.27 -4.57 4.15
N GLU A 121 4.38 -4.99 4.74
CA GLU A 121 4.84 -6.39 4.71
C GLU A 121 3.86 -7.34 5.41
N LYS A 122 3.23 -6.91 6.51
CA LYS A 122 2.16 -7.67 7.16
C LYS A 122 0.97 -7.92 6.21
N LYS A 123 0.60 -6.93 5.38
CA LYS A 123 -0.48 -7.08 4.38
C LYS A 123 -0.07 -8.01 3.24
N LEU A 124 1.12 -7.80 2.67
CA LEU A 124 1.69 -8.64 1.62
C LEU A 124 1.72 -10.12 2.03
N ASN A 125 2.22 -10.42 3.23
CA ASN A 125 2.32 -11.80 3.73
C ASN A 125 0.94 -12.44 3.93
N LYS A 126 -0.04 -11.67 4.41
CA LYS A 126 -1.42 -12.16 4.61
C LYS A 126 -2.06 -12.56 3.28
N GLU A 127 -1.91 -11.75 2.24
CA GLU A 127 -2.47 -12.04 0.91
C GLU A 127 -1.75 -13.21 0.22
N GLY A 128 -0.42 -13.30 0.35
CA GLY A 128 0.34 -14.45 -0.14
C GLY A 128 -0.09 -15.77 0.53
N LEU A 129 -0.36 -15.74 1.84
CA LEU A 129 -0.84 -16.92 2.58
C LEU A 129 -2.26 -17.33 2.17
N MET A 130 -3.17 -16.37 1.93
CA MET A 130 -4.53 -16.65 1.42
C MET A 130 -4.49 -17.30 0.03
N GLY A 131 -3.57 -16.88 -0.85
CA GLY A 131 -3.38 -17.52 -2.16
C GLY A 131 -2.91 -18.97 -2.06
N MET A 132 -2.00 -19.28 -1.12
CA MET A 132 -1.51 -20.65 -0.90
C MET A 132 -2.57 -21.57 -0.28
N ALA A 133 -3.42 -21.06 0.61
CA ALA A 133 -4.50 -21.83 1.24
C ALA A 133 -5.60 -22.28 0.25
N ILE A 134 -5.80 -21.55 -0.84
CA ILE A 134 -6.79 -21.90 -1.88
C ILE A 134 -6.24 -23.00 -2.81
N VAL A 135 -4.93 -23.05 -3.03
CA VAL A 135 -4.29 -24.03 -3.91
C VAL A 135 -3.93 -25.34 -3.18
N GLY A 136 -3.81 -25.32 -1.85
CA GLY A 136 -3.62 -26.50 -1.00
C GLY A 136 -4.95 -27.06 -0.47
N GLY A 137 -5.70 -27.80 -1.30
CA GLY A 137 -6.86 -28.56 -0.81
C GLY A 137 -6.48 -29.59 0.27
N ALA A 138 -7.29 -29.67 1.34
CA ALA A 138 -7.26 -30.58 2.50
C ALA A 138 -6.24 -30.23 3.62
N ALA A 139 -6.56 -30.22 4.92
CA ALA A 139 -7.64 -30.88 5.66
C ALA A 139 -8.09 -30.03 6.87
N ALA A 140 -9.36 -29.63 6.89
CA ALA A 140 -10.04 -29.40 8.15
C ALA A 140 -10.24 -30.78 8.79
N ALA A 141 -9.33 -31.18 9.68
CA ALA A 141 -9.51 -32.34 10.53
C ALA A 141 -10.72 -32.09 11.43
N VAL A 142 -11.89 -32.54 10.97
CA VAL A 142 -13.10 -32.69 11.78
C VAL A 142 -12.71 -33.53 12.99
N GLY A 143 -12.90 -32.96 14.18
CA GLY A 143 -12.65 -33.65 15.43
C GLY A 143 -13.45 -34.95 15.50
N ILE A 144 -12.74 -36.07 15.63
CA ILE A 144 -13.32 -37.32 16.14
C ILE A 144 -12.60 -37.59 17.45
N THR A 145 -13.26 -37.16 18.52
CA THR A 145 -12.98 -37.60 19.88
C THR A 145 -13.06 -39.11 19.96
N ALA A 146 -12.07 -39.70 20.64
CA ALA A 146 -11.93 -41.13 20.88
C ALA A 146 -13.22 -41.79 21.40
N THR A 147 -13.67 -42.85 20.72
CA THR A 147 -14.48 -43.91 21.34
C THR A 147 -14.23 -45.28 20.68
N LEU A 148 -13.52 -46.12 21.44
CA LEU A 148 -13.86 -47.53 21.73
C LEU A 148 -13.54 -48.62 20.68
N LEU A 149 -12.63 -49.50 21.13
CA LEU A 149 -12.77 -50.96 21.16
C LEU A 149 -12.82 -51.74 19.83
N GLY A 150 -11.71 -52.43 19.56
CA GLY A 150 -11.76 -53.84 19.16
C GLY A 150 -12.11 -54.15 17.71
N VAL A 151 -11.09 -54.30 16.86
CA VAL A 151 -11.12 -55.36 15.86
C VAL A 151 -9.85 -56.19 16.01
N PHE A 152 -10.11 -57.32 16.66
CA PHE A 152 -9.26 -58.45 16.96
C PHE A 152 -8.79 -59.15 15.67
N LEU A 153 -7.67 -59.86 15.80
CA LEU A 153 -7.18 -61.03 15.03
C LEU A 153 -6.29 -60.82 13.81
N GLY A 154 -5.05 -61.28 13.99
CA GLY A 154 -4.58 -62.40 13.17
C GLY A 154 -3.17 -62.26 12.64
N ASN A 155 -2.13 -62.61 13.43
CA ASN A 155 -1.08 -63.52 12.96
C ASN A 155 -0.10 -63.92 14.06
N ARG A 156 -0.17 -65.17 14.52
CA ARG A 156 0.99 -65.91 15.03
C ARG A 156 0.79 -67.38 14.66
N ARG A 157 1.39 -67.79 13.54
CA ARG A 157 1.58 -69.20 13.19
C ARG A 157 2.89 -69.68 13.82
N ARG A 158 2.85 -70.98 14.16
CA ARG A 158 3.88 -71.84 14.75
C ARG A 158 5.20 -71.77 14.01
#